data_AF-A0A3L6JPD9-F1
#
_entry.id   AF-A0A3L6JPD9-F1
#
_cell.length_a   1.000
_cell.length_b   1.000
_cell.length_c   1.000
_cell.angle_alpha   90.00
_cell.angle_beta   90.00
_cell.angle_gamma   90.00
#
_symmetry.space_group_name_H-M   'P 1'
#
loop_
_entity.id
_entity.type
_entity.pdbx_description
1 polymer ?
#
loop_
_entity_poly.entity_id
_entity_poly.type
_entity_poly.pdbx_seq_one_letter_code
_entity_poly.pdbx_strand_id
1 'polypeptide(L)'
;MNATNEIAVRRAETEDAEILTGICKKAFDSDSEVGAPGPGGPPGYDSVEWNKGIIGNPYLQYYKILRSGNIIGGFIAGDRGPGYQVCERIWVNPDHMRKGVGEKAFEIVWLGYPSAELWALGTPEWNVRTNPFYRKLGFVQIGKTHDLPQWSGNYYEKKLSDKFPRAMSMIGDLHNGQNQVVVEGHIESMSGPRTVSSRKTG
;
A
#
# COMPACT_ATOMS: atom_id res chain seq x y z
N MET A 1 15.23 1.02 -30.99
CA MET A 1 14.72 1.19 -29.62
C MET A 1 15.14 -0.05 -28.83
N ASN A 2 15.98 0.10 -27.82
CA ASN A 2 16.53 -1.04 -27.07
C ASN A 2 15.48 -1.58 -26.10
N ALA A 3 14.89 -2.73 -26.43
CA ALA A 3 13.91 -3.44 -25.60
C ALA A 3 14.45 -3.90 -24.22
N THR A 4 15.76 -3.77 -23.97
CA THR A 4 16.46 -4.23 -22.77
C THR A 4 16.32 -3.33 -21.53
N ASN A 5 15.48 -2.29 -21.57
CA ASN A 5 15.26 -1.38 -20.43
C ASN A 5 13.80 -1.17 -20.06
N GLU A 6 12.88 -1.83 -20.75
CA GLU A 6 11.45 -1.62 -20.51
C GLU A 6 11.02 -2.27 -19.18
N ILE A 7 10.30 -1.49 -18.37
CA ILE A 7 9.65 -1.98 -17.16
C ILE A 7 8.25 -2.44 -17.54
N ALA A 8 7.89 -3.64 -17.12
CA ALA A 8 6.54 -4.17 -17.24
C ALA A 8 5.99 -4.55 -15.86
N VAL A 9 4.68 -4.47 -15.69
CA VAL A 9 3.99 -4.98 -14.51
C VAL A 9 2.96 -6.01 -14.98
N ARG A 10 2.96 -7.19 -14.36
CA ARG A 10 2.05 -8.30 -14.71
C ARG A 10 1.51 -8.94 -13.44
N ARG A 11 0.40 -9.67 -13.55
CA ARG A 11 -0.09 -10.52 -12.45
C ARG A 11 1.01 -11.49 -12.01
N ALA A 12 1.15 -11.65 -10.71
CA ALA A 12 1.95 -12.72 -10.14
C ALA A 12 1.14 -14.02 -10.13
N GLU A 13 1.86 -15.12 -10.28
CA GLU A 13 1.37 -16.49 -10.21
C GLU A 13 2.08 -17.19 -9.05
N THR A 14 1.53 -18.30 -8.57
CA THR A 14 2.03 -19.01 -7.37
C THR A 14 3.48 -19.47 -7.53
N GLU A 15 3.89 -19.74 -8.76
CA GLU A 15 5.24 -20.14 -9.18
C GLU A 15 6.25 -19.00 -9.02
N ASP A 16 5.80 -17.74 -9.06
CA ASP A 16 6.68 -16.58 -8.85
C ASP A 16 7.02 -16.35 -7.37
N ALA A 17 6.31 -17.02 -6.44
CA ALA A 17 6.33 -16.70 -5.02
C ALA A 17 7.74 -16.79 -4.41
N GLU A 18 8.53 -17.80 -4.77
CA GLU A 18 9.88 -17.97 -4.23
C GLU A 18 10.80 -16.79 -4.61
N ILE A 19 10.75 -16.37 -5.88
CA ILE A 19 11.55 -15.25 -6.39
C ILE A 19 11.07 -13.94 -5.75
N LEU A 20 9.74 -13.72 -5.71
CA LEU A 20 9.14 -12.52 -5.14
C LEU A 20 9.45 -12.38 -3.64
N THR A 21 9.37 -13.47 -2.87
CA THR A 21 9.74 -13.49 -1.44
C THR A 21 11.22 -13.18 -1.25
N GLY A 22 12.10 -13.80 -2.03
CA GLY A 22 13.54 -13.53 -1.94
C GLY A 22 13.89 -12.06 -2.20
N ILE A 23 13.25 -11.44 -3.20
CA ILE A 23 13.43 -10.02 -3.51
C ILE A 23 12.77 -9.13 -2.44
N CYS A 24 11.59 -9.51 -1.94
CA CYS A 24 10.88 -8.81 -0.87
C CYS A 24 11.76 -8.72 0.38
N LYS A 25 12.29 -9.86 0.84
CA LYS A 25 13.23 -9.91 1.96
C LYS A 25 14.41 -8.97 1.76
N LYS A 26 15.11 -9.08 0.63
CA LYS A 26 16.27 -8.21 0.32
C LYS A 26 15.92 -6.72 0.34
N ALA A 27 14.76 -6.36 -0.22
CA ALA A 27 14.32 -4.97 -0.29
C ALA A 27 14.04 -4.38 1.10
N PHE A 28 13.35 -5.12 1.97
CA PHE A 28 13.04 -4.66 3.33
C PHE A 28 14.24 -4.75 4.27
N ASP A 29 15.10 -5.76 4.16
CA ASP A 29 16.34 -5.83 4.94
C ASP A 29 17.26 -4.62 4.66
N SER A 30 17.24 -4.10 3.42
CA SER A 30 17.97 -2.86 3.04
C SER A 30 17.43 -1.60 3.73
N ASP A 31 16.24 -1.63 4.35
CA ASP A 31 15.70 -0.47 5.05
C ASP A 31 16.54 -0.08 6.29
N SER A 32 17.36 -0.99 6.80
CA SER A 32 18.36 -0.69 7.84
C SER A 32 19.35 0.40 7.42
N GLU A 33 19.62 0.54 6.13
CA GLU A 33 20.48 1.61 5.58
C GLU A 33 19.81 2.99 5.58
N VAL A 34 18.49 3.04 5.77
CA VAL A 34 17.66 4.25 5.68
C VAL A 34 16.82 4.49 6.94
N GLY A 35 17.22 3.90 8.06
CA GLY A 35 16.71 4.24 9.40
C GLY A 35 15.97 3.13 10.14
N ALA A 36 15.82 1.94 9.58
CA ALA A 36 15.25 0.82 10.34
C ALA A 36 16.23 0.37 11.45
N PRO A 37 15.74 -0.08 12.62
CA PRO A 37 16.60 -0.53 13.71
C PRO A 37 17.39 -1.82 13.41
N GLY A 38 17.03 -2.52 12.33
CA GLY A 38 17.69 -3.72 11.85
C GLY A 38 16.92 -4.36 10.69
N PRO A 39 17.37 -5.53 10.19
CA PRO A 39 16.63 -6.31 9.21
C PRO A 39 15.23 -6.67 9.73
N GLY A 40 14.25 -6.63 8.85
CA GLY A 40 12.85 -6.79 9.19
C GLY A 40 11.94 -6.14 8.16
N GLY A 41 10.66 -6.47 8.24
CA GLY A 41 9.68 -5.97 7.28
C GLY A 41 8.25 -6.20 7.76
N PRO A 42 7.27 -5.85 6.92
CA PRO A 42 5.88 -6.12 7.22
C PRO A 42 5.62 -7.63 7.38
N PRO A 43 4.49 -8.04 7.99
CA PRO A 43 4.14 -9.45 8.14
C PRO A 43 4.28 -10.23 6.81
N GLY A 44 4.98 -11.37 6.87
CA GLY A 44 5.20 -12.28 5.75
C GLY A 44 6.19 -11.80 4.68
N TYR A 45 6.97 -10.75 4.92
CA TYR A 45 7.96 -10.24 3.95
C TYR A 45 9.04 -11.27 3.56
N ASP A 46 9.29 -12.27 4.40
CA ASP A 46 10.27 -13.35 4.23
C ASP A 46 9.65 -14.76 4.17
N SER A 47 8.33 -14.88 4.04
CA SER A 47 7.63 -16.18 3.93
C SER A 47 7.10 -16.44 2.53
N VAL A 48 7.46 -17.58 1.95
CA VAL A 48 6.94 -18.03 0.65
C VAL A 48 5.46 -18.40 0.78
N GLU A 49 5.07 -19.06 1.86
CA GLU A 49 3.70 -19.49 2.14
C GLU A 49 2.76 -18.29 2.25
N TRP A 50 3.19 -17.23 2.94
CA TRP A 50 2.42 -15.98 3.03
C TRP A 50 2.23 -15.37 1.65
N ASN A 51 3.30 -15.28 0.84
CA ASN A 51 3.21 -14.72 -0.51
C ASN A 51 2.29 -15.54 -1.42
N LYS A 52 2.37 -16.89 -1.39
CA LYS A 52 1.42 -17.77 -2.08
C LYS A 52 -0.01 -17.49 -1.65
N GLY A 53 -0.24 -17.31 -0.35
CA GLY A 53 -1.56 -16.95 0.20
C GLY A 53 -2.10 -15.62 -0.33
N ILE A 54 -1.27 -14.58 -0.46
CA ILE A 54 -1.70 -13.29 -1.02
C ILE A 54 -1.87 -13.34 -2.53
N ILE A 55 -1.03 -14.07 -3.26
CA ILE A 55 -1.19 -14.26 -4.71
C ILE A 55 -2.54 -14.91 -5.03
N GLY A 56 -2.96 -15.90 -4.23
CA GLY A 56 -4.26 -16.56 -4.36
C GLY A 56 -5.44 -15.80 -3.73
N ASN A 57 -5.22 -14.63 -3.12
CA ASN A 57 -6.27 -13.89 -2.43
C ASN A 57 -7.18 -13.16 -3.44
N PRO A 58 -8.52 -13.33 -3.39
CA PRO A 58 -9.41 -12.70 -4.36
C PRO A 58 -9.56 -11.18 -4.19
N TYR A 59 -9.25 -10.64 -3.02
CA TYR A 59 -9.39 -9.22 -2.68
C TYR A 59 -8.08 -8.43 -2.81
N LEU A 60 -6.94 -9.12 -3.00
CA LEU A 60 -5.63 -8.50 -3.17
C LEU A 60 -5.08 -8.81 -4.56
N GLN A 61 -4.65 -7.75 -5.23
CA GLN A 61 -4.13 -7.83 -6.56
C GLN A 61 -2.61 -7.83 -6.51
N TYR A 62 -2.00 -9.01 -6.62
CA TYR A 62 -0.55 -9.20 -6.57
C TYR A 62 0.05 -9.12 -7.96
N TYR A 63 1.02 -8.22 -8.14
CA TYR A 63 1.77 -8.01 -9.36
C TYR A 63 3.27 -8.28 -9.18
N LYS A 64 3.90 -8.77 -10.25
CA LYS A 64 5.35 -8.82 -10.43
C LYS A 64 5.81 -7.66 -11.31
N ILE A 65 6.89 -7.01 -10.89
CA ILE A 65 7.58 -5.96 -11.65
C ILE A 65 8.74 -6.62 -12.41
N LEU A 66 8.75 -6.43 -13.73
CA LEU A 66 9.69 -7.07 -14.64
C LEU A 66 10.61 -6.04 -15.29
N ARG A 67 11.86 -6.41 -15.51
CA ARG A 67 12.79 -5.70 -16.40
C ARG A 67 13.54 -6.72 -17.24
N SER A 68 13.42 -6.60 -18.57
CA SER A 68 14.03 -7.55 -19.52
C SER A 68 13.63 -9.01 -19.24
N GLY A 69 12.37 -9.22 -18.86
CA GLY A 69 11.81 -10.54 -18.54
C GLY A 69 12.11 -11.06 -17.13
N ASN A 70 13.02 -10.44 -16.39
CA ASN A 70 13.36 -10.86 -15.02
C ASN A 70 12.47 -10.16 -13.99
N ILE A 71 12.02 -10.91 -12.97
CA ILE A 71 11.32 -10.35 -11.82
C ILE A 71 12.33 -9.57 -10.98
N ILE A 72 12.03 -8.29 -10.76
CA ILE A 72 12.88 -7.37 -10.00
C ILE A 72 12.14 -6.71 -8.83
N GLY A 73 10.92 -7.13 -8.54
CA GLY A 73 10.09 -6.55 -7.48
C GLY A 73 8.65 -6.99 -7.58
N GLY A 74 7.82 -6.45 -6.70
CA GLY A 74 6.39 -6.70 -6.70
C GLY A 74 5.58 -5.51 -6.17
N PHE A 75 4.28 -5.61 -6.39
CA PHE A 75 3.29 -4.62 -5.99
C PHE A 75 2.03 -5.36 -5.56
N ILE A 76 1.48 -5.01 -4.40
CA ILE A 76 0.19 -5.50 -3.92
C ILE A 76 -0.77 -4.31 -3.89
N ALA A 77 -1.82 -4.38 -4.70
CA ALA A 77 -2.93 -3.43 -4.64
C ALA A 77 -4.10 -4.05 -3.86
N GLY A 78 -4.66 -3.32 -2.92
CA GLY A 78 -5.89 -3.66 -2.21
C GLY A 78 -7.07 -2.87 -2.76
N ASP A 79 -8.24 -3.50 -2.79
CA ASP A 79 -9.50 -2.85 -3.10
C ASP A 79 -10.25 -2.54 -1.79
N ARG A 80 -10.50 -1.26 -1.52
CA ARG A 80 -11.29 -0.79 -0.38
C ARG A 80 -12.72 -0.42 -0.78
N GLY A 81 -13.11 -0.75 -2.00
CA GLY A 81 -14.43 -0.52 -2.56
C GLY A 81 -14.39 0.42 -3.78
N PRO A 82 -15.57 0.73 -4.34
CA PRO A 82 -15.68 1.47 -5.60
C PRO A 82 -14.91 2.81 -5.58
N GLY A 83 -13.87 2.88 -6.41
CA GLY A 83 -13.03 4.07 -6.59
C GLY A 83 -11.95 4.28 -5.53
N TYR A 84 -11.78 3.36 -4.57
CA TYR A 84 -10.76 3.44 -3.52
C TYR A 84 -9.80 2.26 -3.59
N GLN A 85 -8.57 2.52 -4.01
CA GLN A 85 -7.48 1.55 -4.08
C GLN A 85 -6.38 1.87 -3.06
N VAL A 86 -5.68 0.84 -2.60
CA VAL A 86 -4.56 0.98 -1.66
C VAL A 86 -3.33 0.30 -2.24
N CYS A 87 -2.19 0.99 -2.20
CA CYS A 87 -0.90 0.33 -2.37
C CYS A 87 -0.53 -0.32 -1.03
N GLU A 88 -0.91 -1.58 -0.85
CA GLU A 88 -0.65 -2.36 0.36
C GLU A 88 0.86 -2.65 0.51
N ARG A 89 1.55 -2.85 -0.63
CA ARG A 89 3.01 -3.04 -0.63
C ARG A 89 3.61 -2.78 -2.00
N ILE A 90 4.77 -2.14 -2.04
CA ILE A 90 5.64 -2.08 -3.22
C ILE A 90 7.07 -2.35 -2.78
N TRP A 91 7.80 -3.19 -3.52
CA TRP A 91 9.21 -3.44 -3.28
C TRP A 91 9.92 -3.67 -4.60
N VAL A 92 11.18 -3.26 -4.65
CA VAL A 92 12.07 -3.42 -5.80
C VAL A 92 13.38 -3.97 -5.27
N ASN A 93 14.02 -4.87 -6.01
CA ASN A 93 15.36 -5.33 -5.71
C ASN A 93 16.29 -4.11 -5.51
N PRO A 94 17.06 -4.01 -4.40
CA PRO A 94 17.98 -2.91 -4.14
C PRO A 94 18.87 -2.54 -5.35
N ASP A 95 19.36 -3.53 -6.10
CA ASP A 95 20.20 -3.33 -7.29
C ASP A 95 19.49 -2.60 -8.43
N HIS A 96 18.15 -2.53 -8.38
CA HIS A 96 17.29 -1.89 -9.36
C HIS A 96 16.63 -0.61 -8.83
N MET A 97 16.84 -0.24 -7.56
CA MET A 97 16.32 0.99 -6.99
C MET A 97 17.02 2.23 -7.53
N ARG A 98 16.38 3.41 -7.35
CA ARG A 98 16.86 4.72 -7.84
C ARG A 98 17.07 4.80 -9.36
N LYS A 99 16.43 3.91 -10.11
CA LYS A 99 16.46 3.84 -11.59
C LYS A 99 15.07 4.06 -12.23
N GLY A 100 14.17 4.74 -11.52
CA GLY A 100 12.79 5.02 -11.99
C GLY A 100 11.82 3.83 -11.97
N VAL A 101 12.23 2.65 -11.48
CA VAL A 101 11.40 1.43 -11.50
C VAL A 101 10.09 1.60 -10.75
N GLY A 102 10.13 2.13 -9.52
CA GLY A 102 8.93 2.32 -8.71
C GLY A 102 7.95 3.31 -9.36
N GLU A 103 8.46 4.37 -9.98
CA GLU A 103 7.64 5.37 -10.68
C GLU A 103 6.92 4.74 -11.86
N LYS A 104 7.67 4.00 -12.70
CA LYS A 104 7.11 3.30 -13.85
C LYS A 104 6.12 2.21 -13.45
N ALA A 105 6.37 1.52 -12.33
CA ALA A 105 5.44 0.53 -11.80
C ALA A 105 4.09 1.18 -11.43
N PHE A 106 4.09 2.29 -10.69
CA PHE A 106 2.86 3.02 -10.36
C PHE A 106 2.11 3.51 -11.61
N GLU A 107 2.82 4.12 -12.57
CA GLU A 107 2.22 4.55 -13.85
C GLU A 107 1.48 3.40 -14.53
N ILE A 108 2.12 2.22 -14.60
CA ILE A 108 1.51 1.04 -15.24
C ILE A 108 0.35 0.51 -14.40
N VAL A 109 0.45 0.41 -13.07
CA VAL A 109 -0.70 -0.11 -12.30
C VAL A 109 -1.88 0.85 -12.40
N TRP A 110 -1.68 2.17 -12.33
CA TRP A 110 -2.79 3.13 -12.44
C TRP A 110 -3.59 2.99 -13.74
N LEU A 111 -2.93 2.71 -14.87
CA LEU A 111 -3.62 2.43 -16.13
C LEU A 111 -4.54 1.20 -16.06
N GLY A 112 -4.24 0.25 -15.16
CA GLY A 112 -5.08 -0.92 -14.88
C GLY A 112 -6.28 -0.65 -13.96
N TYR A 113 -6.38 0.54 -13.35
CA TYR A 113 -7.49 0.94 -12.47
C TYR A 113 -8.12 2.25 -12.95
N PRO A 114 -8.74 2.30 -14.15
CA PRO A 114 -9.32 3.52 -14.70
C PRO A 114 -10.50 4.08 -13.89
N SER A 115 -11.12 3.25 -13.06
CA SER A 115 -12.23 3.63 -12.17
C SER A 115 -11.75 4.13 -10.80
N ALA A 116 -10.45 4.11 -10.53
CA ALA A 116 -9.90 4.59 -9.26
C ALA A 116 -10.00 6.11 -9.18
N GLU A 117 -10.61 6.60 -8.10
CA GLU A 117 -10.70 8.04 -7.80
C GLU A 117 -9.63 8.42 -6.76
N LEU A 118 -9.23 7.47 -5.91
CA LEU A 118 -8.26 7.65 -4.83
C LEU A 118 -7.32 6.45 -4.73
N TRP A 119 -6.04 6.76 -4.56
CA TRP A 119 -5.05 5.80 -4.06
C TRP A 119 -4.55 6.23 -2.69
N ALA A 120 -4.44 5.27 -1.76
CA ALA A 120 -3.81 5.51 -0.48
C ALA A 120 -2.66 4.54 -0.19
N LEU A 121 -1.81 4.91 0.77
CA LEU A 121 -0.76 4.05 1.30
C LEU A 121 -0.32 4.50 2.69
N GLY A 122 0.27 3.57 3.44
CA GLY A 122 0.99 3.84 4.69
C GLY A 122 2.48 3.52 4.53
N THR A 123 3.35 4.33 5.15
CA THR A 123 4.80 4.05 5.19
C THR A 123 5.38 4.45 6.55
N PRO A 124 6.40 3.74 7.07
CA PRO A 124 7.00 4.09 8.36
C PRO A 124 7.58 5.51 8.34
N GLU A 125 7.45 6.24 9.46
CA GLU A 125 7.97 7.62 9.55
C GLU A 125 9.48 7.73 9.35
N TRP A 126 10.22 6.73 9.84
CA TRP A 126 11.68 6.69 9.78
C TRP A 126 12.22 6.43 8.36
N ASN A 127 11.39 5.96 7.42
CA ASN A 127 11.89 5.55 6.11
C ASN A 127 12.09 6.75 5.17
N VAL A 128 13.28 7.34 5.24
CA VAL A 128 13.66 8.55 4.47
C VAL A 128 13.69 8.33 2.96
N ARG A 129 13.71 7.08 2.48
CA ARG A 129 13.67 6.74 1.05
C ARG A 129 12.27 6.87 0.46
N THR A 130 11.26 6.46 1.22
CA THR A 130 9.88 6.37 0.71
C THR A 130 9.13 7.70 0.70
N ASN A 131 9.36 8.57 1.68
CA ASN A 131 8.61 9.81 1.83
C ASN A 131 8.78 10.78 0.62
N PRO A 132 10.01 11.12 0.19
CA PRO A 132 10.20 11.95 -1.02
C PRO A 132 9.69 11.25 -2.29
N PHE A 133 9.80 9.92 -2.36
CA PHE A 133 9.35 9.11 -3.48
C PHE A 133 7.83 9.22 -3.68
N TYR A 134 7.03 9.03 -2.62
CA TYR A 134 5.58 9.14 -2.73
C TYR A 134 5.12 10.58 -3.03
N ARG A 135 5.77 11.60 -2.45
CA ARG A 135 5.50 13.00 -2.80
C ARG A 135 5.80 13.30 -4.27
N LYS A 136 6.89 12.76 -4.82
CA LYS A 136 7.21 12.89 -6.26
C LYS A 136 6.13 12.27 -7.15
N LEU A 137 5.49 11.19 -6.69
CA LEU A 137 4.35 10.57 -7.37
C LEU A 137 3.04 11.35 -7.23
N GLY A 138 3.04 12.47 -6.51
CA GLY A 138 1.88 13.32 -6.27
C GLY A 138 0.97 12.79 -5.17
N PHE A 139 1.47 11.91 -4.29
CA PHE A 139 0.79 11.64 -3.03
C PHE A 139 1.02 12.79 -2.04
N VAL A 140 -0.01 13.10 -1.26
CA VAL A 140 0.02 14.08 -0.19
C VAL A 140 -0.14 13.36 1.13
N GLN A 141 0.69 13.70 2.12
CA GLN A 141 0.54 13.16 3.46
C GLN A 141 -0.68 13.81 4.11
N ILE A 142 -1.67 12.99 4.50
CA ILE A 142 -2.91 13.49 5.12
C ILE A 142 -2.99 13.18 6.62
N GLY A 143 -2.07 12.36 7.14
CA GLY A 143 -2.05 12.06 8.56
C GLY A 143 -1.05 10.99 8.96
N LYS A 144 -1.34 10.37 10.10
CA LYS A 144 -0.62 9.22 10.64
C LYS A 144 -1.60 8.08 10.88
N THR A 145 -1.18 6.85 10.62
CA THR A 145 -1.92 5.63 10.97
C THR A 145 -1.28 4.96 12.18
N HIS A 146 -2.12 4.31 12.99
CA HIS A 146 -1.74 3.49 14.14
C HIS A 146 -2.30 2.06 13.99
N ASP A 147 -2.53 1.61 12.74
CA ASP A 147 -3.20 0.33 12.44
C ASP A 147 -2.48 -0.89 13.04
N LEU A 148 -1.20 -0.75 13.36
CA LEU A 148 -0.43 -1.77 14.09
C LEU A 148 0.06 -1.19 15.42
N PRO A 149 -0.14 -1.89 16.56
CA PRO A 149 0.18 -1.36 17.90
C PRO A 149 1.63 -0.87 18.11
N GLN A 150 2.55 -1.31 17.25
CA GLN A 150 3.98 -1.00 17.34
C GLN A 150 4.46 -0.12 16.17
N TRP A 151 3.53 0.44 15.39
CA TRP A 151 3.86 1.17 14.17
C TRP A 151 3.00 2.44 14.05
N SER A 152 3.65 3.60 14.14
CA SER A 152 3.14 4.84 13.57
C SER A 152 3.67 4.98 12.15
N GLY A 153 2.74 5.06 11.20
CA GLY A 153 3.04 5.26 9.79
C GLY A 153 2.56 6.62 9.31
N ASN A 154 3.29 7.27 8.42
CA ASN A 154 2.73 8.37 7.64
C ASN A 154 1.70 7.81 6.65
N TYR A 155 0.52 8.42 6.62
CA TYR A 155 -0.56 8.05 5.72
C TYR A 155 -0.69 9.05 4.58
N TYR A 156 -0.76 8.53 3.36
CA TYR A 156 -0.69 9.29 2.11
C TYR A 156 -1.88 8.99 1.21
N GLU A 157 -2.33 10.02 0.51
CA GLU A 157 -3.38 9.94 -0.50
C GLU A 157 -2.97 10.60 -1.81
N LYS A 158 -3.43 10.03 -2.92
CA LYS A 158 -3.38 10.64 -4.26
C LYS A 158 -4.76 10.56 -4.86
N LYS A 159 -5.40 11.73 -4.99
CA LYS A 159 -6.65 11.88 -5.74
C LYS A 159 -6.33 11.84 -7.24
N LEU A 160 -7.05 11.00 -7.98
CA LEU A 160 -6.95 10.87 -9.44
C LEU A 160 -8.05 11.64 -10.17
N SER A 161 -9.09 12.06 -9.45
CA SER A 161 -10.08 13.02 -9.92
C SER A 161 -10.60 13.88 -8.76
N ASP A 162 -11.43 14.87 -9.08
CA ASP A 162 -12.14 15.70 -8.09
C ASP A 162 -13.33 14.97 -7.43
N LYS A 163 -13.65 13.75 -7.88
CA LYS A 163 -14.73 12.94 -7.31
C LYS A 163 -14.24 12.24 -6.04
N PHE A 164 -15.16 12.10 -5.10
CA PHE A 164 -14.93 11.28 -3.92
C PHE A 164 -15.19 9.81 -4.24
N PRO A 165 -14.34 8.87 -3.78
CA PRO A 165 -14.61 7.44 -3.89
C PRO A 165 -15.96 7.10 -3.28
N ARG A 166 -16.79 6.35 -4.02
CA ARG A 166 -18.11 5.90 -3.54
C ARG A 166 -18.03 4.94 -2.36
N ALA A 167 -16.85 4.36 -2.12
CA ALA A 167 -16.59 3.55 -0.94
C ALA A 167 -16.54 4.35 0.38
N MET A 168 -16.30 5.67 0.32
CA MET A 168 -16.32 6.51 1.51
C MET A 168 -17.74 7.05 1.73
N SER A 169 -18.22 6.92 2.97
CA SER A 169 -19.52 7.48 3.38
C SER A 169 -19.32 8.89 3.93
N MET A 170 -20.18 9.81 3.53
CA MET A 170 -20.25 11.11 4.22
C MET A 170 -20.70 10.88 5.66
N ILE A 171 -20.15 11.65 6.61
CA ILE A 171 -20.55 11.55 8.02
C ILE A 171 -22.07 11.73 8.19
N GLY A 172 -22.69 12.60 7.38
CA GLY A 172 -24.13 12.85 7.40
C GLY A 172 -25.01 11.68 6.93
N ASP A 173 -24.43 10.72 6.20
CA ASP A 173 -25.14 9.57 5.64
C ASP A 173 -24.99 8.30 6.50
N LEU A 174 -24.32 8.44 7.65
CA LEU A 174 -24.12 7.33 8.58
C LEU A 174 -25.45 6.90 9.19
N HIS A 175 -25.68 5.59 9.22
CA HIS A 175 -26.89 5.01 9.79
C HIS A 175 -26.58 3.74 10.61
N ASN A 176 -27.48 3.44 11.54
CA ASN A 176 -27.36 2.27 12.41
C ASN A 176 -27.25 0.98 11.58
N GLY A 177 -26.31 0.11 11.96
CA GLY A 177 -26.08 -1.19 11.31
C GLY A 177 -24.98 -1.19 10.25
N GLN A 178 -24.42 -0.03 9.88
CA GLN A 178 -23.21 0.01 9.05
C GLN A 178 -22.00 -0.52 9.82
N ASN A 179 -21.18 -1.33 9.14
CA ASN A 179 -19.91 -1.84 9.65
C ASN A 179 -18.78 -1.42 8.69
N GLN A 180 -17.56 -1.27 9.22
CA GLN A 180 -16.35 -0.95 8.44
C GLN A 180 -16.48 0.31 7.57
N VAL A 181 -17.02 1.39 8.13
CA VAL A 181 -17.22 2.63 7.39
C VAL A 181 -15.93 3.44 7.34
N VAL A 182 -15.58 3.93 6.16
CA VAL A 182 -14.57 4.99 5.99
C VAL A 182 -15.33 6.30 5.81
N VAL A 183 -14.98 7.29 6.63
CA VAL A 183 -15.59 8.62 6.60
C VAL A 183 -14.54 9.69 6.37
N GLU A 184 -14.88 10.68 5.58
CA GLU A 184 -14.11 11.92 5.44
C GLU A 184 -14.91 13.06 6.09
N GLY A 185 -14.23 13.91 6.83
CA GLY A 185 -14.86 15.05 7.48
C GLY A 185 -13.85 15.98 8.15
N HIS A 186 -14.30 17.18 8.48
CA HIS A 186 -13.53 18.14 9.25
C HIS A 186 -13.81 17.96 10.74
N ILE A 187 -12.76 17.81 11.55
CA ILE A 187 -12.90 17.76 13.01
C ILE A 187 -12.98 19.21 13.51
N GLU A 188 -14.19 19.68 13.82
CA GLU A 188 -14.40 21.02 14.40
C GLU A 188 -13.98 21.11 15.87
N SER A 189 -14.17 20.03 16.63
CA SER A 189 -13.74 19.91 18.02
C SER A 189 -13.53 18.46 18.42
N MET A 190 -12.56 18.21 19.31
CA MET A 190 -12.41 16.91 19.97
C MET A 190 -12.72 17.07 21.45
N SER A 191 -13.85 16.52 21.90
CA SER A 191 -14.16 16.40 23.32
C SER A 191 -13.32 15.29 23.97
N GLY A 192 -12.97 15.47 25.25
CA GLY A 192 -12.21 14.46 26.01
C GLY A 192 -12.90 13.09 26.05
N PRO A 193 -12.14 11.99 26.23
CA PRO A 193 -12.69 10.65 26.28
C PRO A 193 -13.72 10.51 27.42
N ARG A 194 -14.90 9.97 27.10
CA ARG A 194 -15.92 9.59 28.10
C ARG A 194 -15.84 8.09 28.37
N THR A 195 -15.79 7.70 29.64
CA THR A 195 -15.89 6.29 30.02
C THR A 195 -17.28 5.78 29.70
N VAL A 196 -17.39 4.72 28.88
CA VAL A 196 -18.65 4.02 28.61
C VAL A 196 -18.58 2.62 29.21
N SER A 197 -19.59 2.22 29.97
CA SER A 197 -19.74 0.86 30.48
C SER A 197 -20.83 0.13 29.70
N SER A 198 -20.51 -1.06 29.21
CA SER A 198 -21.51 -1.98 28.65
C SER A 198 -22.15 -2.75 29.79
N ARG A 199 -23.49 -2.67 29.94
CA ARG A 199 -24.22 -3.63 30.77
C ARG A 199 -24.21 -4.96 30.02
N LYS A 200 -23.51 -5.96 30.56
CA LYS A 200 -23.78 -7.36 30.20
C LYS A 200 -25.24 -7.63 30.53
N THR A 201 -26.10 -7.71 29.52
CA THR A 201 -27.38 -8.41 29.64
C THR A 201 -27.06 -9.88 29.80
N GLY A 202 -27.34 -10.42 30.99
CA GLY A 202 -27.27 -11.84 31.28
C GLY A 202 -28.41 -12.63 30.65
#